data_AF-A0A7Y4QQX9-F1
#
_entry.id   AF-A0A7Y4QQX9-F1
#
_cell.length_a   1.000
_cell.length_b   1.000
_cell.length_c   1.000
_cell.angle_alpha   90.00
_cell.angle_beta   90.00
_cell.angle_gamma   90.00
#
_symmetry.space_group_name_H-M   'P 1'
#
loop_
_entity.id
_entity.type
_entity.pdbx_description
1 polymer ?
#
loop_
_entity_poly.entity_id
_entity_poly.type
_entity_poly.pdbx_seq_one_letter_code
_entity_poly.pdbx_strand_id
1 'polypeptide(L)'
;LIPVSALGLLCSSAHAATLASGSATIDYDKAAWDVLAVNYGLPQPTLTLAAFFNQTQANTLTYAQTLSEPQTNPPPVYTNQIYAMNGTAVTNLPNRTTQPTTFVFTPGDLTNHTGSIGLGGIARFKVTDPPGGGNSGNLLFGDFTLQFSTTRIGSPRNGSGWYLKGNIPPAAAAYDLLNVSLTETPTSLTISGDLCVSYEVANLLYGTPADALRDVGDFKFTATFASSTPIIRCVSKSGNDLIVEGTNGVAGSSYSLLSTTSMTLPMTAWATNATGLFDSNGASSNAIPINSNESLRFFCLKQP
;
A
#
# COMPACT_ATOMS: atom_id res chain seq x y z
N LEU A 1 -42.45 11.43 -31.78
CA LEU A 1 -42.10 12.52 -30.85
C LEU A 1 -42.16 11.96 -29.44
N ILE A 2 -41.01 11.59 -28.87
CA ILE A 2 -40.90 11.13 -27.48
C ILE A 2 -40.34 12.32 -26.69
N PRO A 3 -41.00 12.77 -25.60
CA PRO A 3 -40.55 13.93 -24.87
C PRO A 3 -39.29 13.60 -24.08
N VAL A 4 -38.30 14.49 -24.18
CA VAL A 4 -37.09 14.48 -23.36
C VAL A 4 -37.48 14.96 -21.96
N SER A 5 -37.24 14.14 -20.94
CA SER A 5 -37.38 14.54 -19.54
C SER A 5 -36.20 14.01 -18.74
N ALA A 6 -35.47 14.96 -18.15
CA ALA A 6 -34.53 14.85 -17.04
C ALA A 6 -33.44 13.75 -17.15
N LEU A 7 -32.29 14.11 -17.70
CA LEU A 7 -31.04 13.42 -17.36
C LEU A 7 -30.50 14.04 -16.07
N GLY A 8 -30.81 13.40 -14.94
CA GLY A 8 -30.21 13.73 -13.65
C GLY A 8 -28.70 13.54 -13.72
N LEU A 9 -27.96 14.55 -13.29
CA LEU A 9 -26.53 14.47 -13.05
C LEU A 9 -26.29 13.45 -11.92
N LEU A 10 -26.09 12.19 -12.29
CA LEU A 10 -25.60 11.18 -11.36
C LEU A 10 -24.09 11.45 -11.19
N CYS A 11 -23.76 12.15 -10.12
CA CYS A 11 -22.42 12.19 -9.58
C CYS A 11 -22.03 10.74 -9.22
N SER A 12 -21.17 10.09 -10.00
CA SER A 12 -20.66 8.75 -9.70
C SER A 12 -19.20 8.83 -9.29
N SER A 13 -18.91 8.26 -8.13
CA SER A 13 -17.63 8.27 -7.41
C SER A 13 -16.49 7.60 -8.19
N ALA A 14 -15.26 8.07 -8.00
CA ALA A 14 -14.04 7.34 -8.34
C ALA A 14 -14.07 5.93 -7.74
N HIS A 15 -13.71 4.92 -8.55
CA HIS A 15 -13.79 3.52 -8.14
C HIS A 15 -12.59 3.13 -7.27
N ALA A 16 -12.89 2.56 -6.11
CA ALA A 16 -11.90 2.17 -5.13
C ALA A 16 -11.33 0.77 -5.46
N ALA A 17 -10.01 0.62 -5.43
CA ALA A 17 -9.28 -0.62 -5.68
C ALA A 17 -8.82 -1.27 -4.37
N THR A 18 -8.74 -2.60 -4.38
CA THR A 18 -8.21 -3.42 -3.27
C THR A 18 -6.99 -4.20 -3.70
N LEU A 19 -6.03 -4.38 -2.79
CA LEU A 19 -4.85 -5.20 -3.04
C LEU A 19 -5.20 -6.69 -3.06
N ALA A 20 -4.60 -7.42 -3.99
CA ALA A 20 -4.76 -8.87 -4.15
C ALA A 20 -3.66 -9.65 -3.43
N SER A 21 -2.40 -9.23 -3.57
CA SER A 21 -1.24 -9.83 -2.92
C SER A 21 -0.09 -8.84 -2.84
N GLY A 22 0.87 -9.08 -1.94
CA GLY A 22 2.06 -8.24 -1.84
C GLY A 22 2.99 -8.65 -0.71
N SER A 23 4.11 -7.96 -0.61
CA SER A 23 5.03 -8.09 0.52
C SER A 23 5.86 -6.82 0.67
N ALA A 24 6.31 -6.58 1.90
CA ALA A 24 7.34 -5.61 2.19
C ALA A 24 8.69 -6.31 2.41
N THR A 25 9.76 -5.71 1.91
CA THR A 25 11.13 -6.01 2.31
C THR A 25 11.62 -4.89 3.20
N ILE A 26 12.25 -5.26 4.31
CA ILE A 26 12.99 -4.33 5.16
C ILE A 26 14.47 -4.74 5.16
N ASP A 27 15.32 -3.77 4.91
CA ASP A 27 16.77 -3.88 5.01
C ASP A 27 17.23 -3.04 6.19
N TYR A 28 17.37 -3.64 7.37
CA TYR A 28 17.81 -2.93 8.56
C TYR A 28 19.30 -2.53 8.44
N ASP A 29 19.65 -1.30 8.80
CA ASP A 29 21.05 -0.89 8.92
C ASP A 29 21.58 -1.28 10.31
N LYS A 30 22.40 -2.33 10.36
CA LYS A 30 23.03 -2.80 11.59
C LYS A 30 23.79 -1.69 12.32
N ALA A 31 24.58 -0.89 11.60
CA ALA A 31 25.41 0.13 12.22
C ALA A 31 24.54 1.22 12.86
N ALA A 32 23.44 1.60 12.21
CA ALA A 32 22.48 2.54 12.76
C ALA A 32 21.80 2.01 14.05
N TRP A 33 21.39 0.75 14.07
CA TRP A 33 20.80 0.11 15.26
C TRP A 33 21.80 -0.05 16.41
N ASP A 34 23.07 -0.34 16.12
CA ASP A 34 24.12 -0.48 17.13
C ASP A 34 24.33 0.82 17.94
N VAL A 35 24.01 1.99 17.36
CA VAL A 35 24.26 3.30 17.97
C VAL A 35 22.97 4.07 18.33
N LEU A 36 21.80 3.51 18.06
CA LEU A 36 20.52 4.10 18.41
C LEU A 36 20.38 4.19 19.93
N ALA A 37 19.85 5.28 20.47
CA ALA A 37 19.71 5.50 21.92
C ALA A 37 21.03 5.52 22.72
N VAL A 38 22.20 5.60 22.07
CA VAL A 38 23.50 5.68 22.78
C VAL A 38 23.57 6.85 23.78
N ASN A 39 22.87 7.95 23.49
CA ASN A 39 22.80 9.13 24.36
C ASN A 39 22.06 8.86 25.69
N TYR A 40 21.36 7.73 25.80
CA TYR A 40 20.79 7.23 27.05
C TYR A 40 21.83 6.55 27.95
N GLY A 41 23.09 6.46 27.51
CA GLY A 41 24.18 5.81 28.25
C GLY A 41 24.22 4.29 28.09
N LEU A 42 23.47 3.74 27.12
CA LEU A 42 23.52 2.32 26.81
C LEU A 42 24.84 1.96 26.09
N PRO A 43 25.43 0.79 26.37
CA PRO A 43 26.64 0.34 25.70
C PRO A 43 26.34 -0.10 24.28
N GLN A 44 27.34 0.05 23.42
CA GLN A 44 27.26 -0.36 22.03
C GLN A 44 27.73 -1.83 21.89
N PRO A 45 27.08 -2.64 21.03
CA PRO A 45 25.90 -2.30 20.23
C PRO A 45 24.66 -2.14 21.12
N THR A 46 23.85 -1.10 20.92
CA THR A 46 22.71 -0.79 21.80
C THR A 46 21.56 -1.76 21.57
N LEU A 47 21.21 -1.96 20.30
CA LEU A 47 20.17 -2.89 19.86
C LEU A 47 20.74 -3.81 18.80
N THR A 48 20.65 -5.12 19.02
CA THR A 48 21.10 -6.13 18.06
C THR A 48 19.94 -7.01 17.64
N LEU A 49 19.74 -7.17 16.33
CA LEU A 49 18.78 -8.12 15.78
C LEU A 49 19.13 -9.54 16.27
N ALA A 50 18.21 -10.12 17.03
CA ALA A 50 18.37 -11.42 17.68
C ALA A 50 17.50 -12.51 17.04
N ALA A 51 16.46 -12.14 16.29
CA ALA A 51 15.66 -13.06 15.49
C ALA A 51 14.86 -12.31 14.43
N PHE A 52 14.55 -13.01 13.34
CA PHE A 52 13.46 -12.65 12.46
C PHE A 52 12.57 -13.87 12.21
N PHE A 53 11.27 -13.67 12.37
CA PHE A 53 10.24 -14.66 12.06
C PHE A 53 9.41 -14.11 10.91
N ASN A 54 9.49 -14.75 9.75
CA ASN A 54 8.61 -14.38 8.63
C ASN A 54 7.13 -14.66 8.99
N GLN A 55 6.18 -14.20 8.16
CA GLN A 55 4.75 -14.38 8.43
C GLN A 55 4.37 -15.82 8.79
N THR A 56 4.82 -16.80 8.00
CA THR A 56 4.49 -18.22 8.21
C THR A 56 4.99 -18.72 9.57
N GLN A 57 6.23 -18.41 9.92
CA GLN A 57 6.81 -18.76 11.22
C GLN A 57 6.12 -18.02 12.35
N ALA A 58 5.93 -16.71 12.21
CA ALA A 58 5.29 -15.90 13.23
C ALA A 58 3.87 -16.42 13.52
N ASN A 59 3.09 -16.81 12.51
CA ASN A 59 1.72 -17.29 12.71
C ASN A 59 1.62 -18.59 13.54
N THR A 60 2.71 -19.35 13.72
CA THR A 60 2.72 -20.56 14.56
C THR A 60 3.23 -20.31 15.98
N LEU A 61 3.74 -19.11 16.28
CA LEU A 61 4.32 -18.77 17.56
C LEU A 61 3.38 -17.92 18.41
N THR A 62 3.18 -18.33 19.67
CA THR A 62 2.56 -17.47 20.69
C THR A 62 3.43 -16.24 20.96
N TYR A 63 2.83 -15.19 21.55
CA TYR A 63 3.59 -13.99 21.95
C TYR A 63 4.82 -14.34 22.81
N ALA A 64 4.64 -15.21 23.81
CA ALA A 64 5.75 -15.64 24.68
C ALA A 64 6.88 -16.32 23.90
N GLN A 65 6.54 -17.18 22.94
CA GLN A 65 7.54 -17.83 22.10
C GLN A 65 8.30 -16.84 21.22
N THR A 66 7.64 -15.81 20.67
CA THR A 66 8.34 -14.79 19.88
C THR A 66 9.39 -14.04 20.70
N LEU A 67 9.24 -13.95 22.03
CA LEU A 67 10.22 -13.34 22.92
C LEU A 67 11.42 -14.25 23.25
N SER A 68 11.28 -15.57 23.20
CA SER A 68 12.31 -16.49 23.74
C SER A 68 12.85 -17.53 22.77
N GLU A 69 12.11 -17.87 21.70
CA GLU A 69 12.51 -18.92 20.75
C GLU A 69 13.86 -18.57 20.11
N PRO A 70 14.85 -19.47 20.14
CA PRO A 70 16.16 -19.23 19.55
C PRO A 70 16.09 -19.18 18.01
N GLN A 71 16.85 -18.26 17.44
CA GLN A 71 17.09 -18.14 15.99
C GLN A 71 18.61 -18.09 15.81
N THR A 72 19.25 -19.25 15.83
CA THR A 72 20.71 -19.36 15.89
C THR A 72 21.32 -20.00 14.65
N ASN A 73 20.52 -20.53 13.71
CA ASN A 73 21.03 -21.15 12.49
C ASN A 73 20.03 -21.08 11.31
N PRO A 74 20.32 -20.26 10.28
CA PRO A 74 21.38 -19.25 10.23
C PRO A 74 21.11 -18.12 11.24
N PRO A 75 22.14 -17.33 11.63
CA PRO A 75 21.95 -16.08 12.36
C PRO A 75 20.95 -15.16 11.65
N PRO A 76 20.21 -14.30 12.38
CA PRO A 76 19.31 -13.34 11.76
C PRO A 76 20.11 -12.41 10.85
N VAL A 77 19.64 -12.29 9.61
CA VAL A 77 20.22 -11.40 8.59
C VAL A 77 19.59 -10.02 8.77
N TYR A 78 20.31 -8.92 8.60
CA TYR A 78 19.70 -7.59 8.73
C TYR A 78 18.91 -7.18 7.48
N THR A 79 19.28 -7.74 6.34
CA THR A 79 18.73 -7.43 5.03
C THR A 79 17.77 -8.51 4.52
N ASN A 80 16.97 -8.15 3.52
CA ASN A 80 15.99 -8.97 2.83
C ASN A 80 14.94 -9.59 3.76
N GLN A 81 14.51 -8.84 4.78
CA GLN A 81 13.48 -9.31 5.70
C GLN A 81 12.10 -9.13 5.10
N ILE A 82 11.47 -10.25 4.74
CA ILE A 82 10.19 -10.25 4.00
C ILE A 82 9.01 -10.35 4.97
N TYR A 83 8.22 -9.29 5.01
CA TYR A 83 6.93 -9.24 5.68
C TYR A 83 5.83 -9.40 4.63
N ALA A 84 5.22 -10.58 4.58
CA ALA A 84 4.17 -10.85 3.61
C ALA A 84 2.88 -10.06 3.95
N MET A 85 2.16 -9.60 2.93
CA MET A 85 0.87 -8.95 3.11
C MET A 85 -0.14 -9.96 3.67
N ASN A 86 -0.86 -9.58 4.72
CA ASN A 86 -1.96 -10.38 5.26
C ASN A 86 -3.17 -10.28 4.33
N GLY A 87 -4.02 -11.31 4.32
CA GLY A 87 -5.31 -11.27 3.64
C GLY A 87 -6.31 -10.33 4.31
N THR A 88 -7.55 -10.33 3.83
CA THR A 88 -8.65 -9.52 4.38
C THR A 88 -9.14 -9.98 5.77
N ALA A 89 -8.66 -11.13 6.23
CA ALA A 89 -8.89 -11.67 7.57
C ALA A 89 -7.61 -12.30 8.11
N VAL A 90 -7.49 -12.33 9.43
CA VAL A 90 -6.39 -12.97 10.17
C VAL A 90 -6.97 -13.72 11.37
N THR A 91 -6.31 -14.81 11.76
CA THR A 91 -6.62 -15.54 13.00
C THR A 91 -5.40 -15.46 13.89
N ASN A 92 -5.56 -14.83 15.06
CA ASN A 92 -4.47 -14.64 16.01
C ASN A 92 -4.46 -15.73 17.07
N LEU A 93 -3.27 -16.26 17.34
CA LEU A 93 -3.00 -16.95 18.60
C LEU A 93 -3.20 -15.99 19.78
N PRO A 94 -3.38 -16.48 21.02
CA PRO A 94 -3.53 -15.62 22.18
C PRO A 94 -2.42 -14.56 22.27
N ASN A 95 -2.84 -13.30 22.48
CA ASN A 95 -1.98 -12.12 22.59
C ASN A 95 -1.13 -11.78 21.34
N ARG A 96 -1.40 -12.40 20.19
CA ARG A 96 -0.88 -11.94 18.89
C ARG A 96 -1.78 -10.88 18.29
N THR A 97 -1.18 -9.98 17.52
CA THR A 97 -1.79 -8.72 17.12
C THR A 97 -1.65 -8.45 15.62
N THR A 98 -1.44 -9.50 14.83
CA THR A 98 -1.47 -9.42 13.36
C THR A 98 -2.76 -8.74 12.90
N GLN A 99 -2.64 -7.88 11.90
CA GLN A 99 -3.76 -7.10 11.36
C GLN A 99 -4.09 -7.54 9.92
N PRO A 100 -5.36 -7.58 9.53
CA PRO A 100 -5.74 -7.85 8.15
C PRO A 100 -5.39 -6.66 7.24
N THR A 101 -5.32 -6.92 5.93
CA THR A 101 -5.29 -5.87 4.91
C THR A 101 -6.71 -5.43 4.60
N THR A 102 -6.98 -4.15 4.87
CA THR A 102 -8.26 -3.47 4.61
C THR A 102 -8.09 -2.28 3.66
N PHE A 103 -6.91 -2.17 3.05
CA PHE A 103 -6.51 -1.06 2.22
C PHE A 103 -7.37 -0.97 0.96
N VAL A 104 -8.09 0.14 0.85
CA VAL A 104 -8.92 0.49 -0.29
C VAL A 104 -8.50 1.88 -0.75
N PHE A 105 -8.05 2.03 -1.99
CA PHE A 105 -7.46 3.28 -2.50
C PHE A 105 -8.04 3.67 -3.85
N THR A 106 -7.85 4.92 -4.26
CA THR A 106 -8.15 5.35 -5.63
C THR A 106 -6.89 5.18 -6.47
N PRO A 107 -6.88 4.37 -7.54
CA PRO A 107 -5.75 4.29 -8.45
C PRO A 107 -5.28 5.68 -8.93
N GLY A 108 -3.98 5.93 -8.88
CA GLY A 108 -3.36 7.23 -9.15
C GLY A 108 -3.29 8.19 -7.94
N ASP A 109 -3.95 7.85 -6.82
CA ASP A 109 -3.88 8.60 -5.56
C ASP A 109 -3.79 7.65 -4.36
N LEU A 110 -2.57 7.16 -4.11
CA LEU A 110 -2.28 6.26 -2.99
C LEU A 110 -2.45 6.91 -1.61
N THR A 111 -2.51 8.25 -1.53
CA THR A 111 -2.68 8.96 -0.26
C THR A 111 -4.15 9.11 0.14
N ASN A 112 -5.05 9.08 -0.84
CA ASN A 112 -6.49 9.03 -0.63
C ASN A 112 -6.98 7.58 -0.58
N HIS A 113 -6.87 6.99 0.60
CA HIS A 113 -7.31 5.63 0.87
C HIS A 113 -8.04 5.53 2.20
N THR A 114 -8.64 4.36 2.42
CA THR A 114 -9.16 3.92 3.71
C THR A 114 -8.50 2.61 4.11
N GLY A 115 -8.51 2.32 5.41
CA GLY A 115 -7.91 1.10 5.95
C GLY A 115 -6.39 1.12 5.95
N SER A 116 -5.79 -0.07 5.98
CA SER A 116 -4.34 -0.24 6.10
C SER A 116 -3.87 -1.53 5.44
N ILE A 117 -2.59 -1.60 5.12
CA ILE A 117 -1.95 -2.82 4.59
C ILE A 117 -1.35 -3.59 5.76
N GLY A 118 -1.91 -4.75 6.08
CA GLY A 118 -1.38 -5.61 7.14
C GLY A 118 -0.17 -6.38 6.65
N LEU A 119 0.93 -6.36 7.40
CA LEU A 119 2.18 -7.04 7.07
C LEU A 119 2.55 -8.00 8.21
N GLY A 120 2.60 -9.30 7.90
CA GLY A 120 2.92 -10.34 8.85
C GLY A 120 4.42 -10.60 8.96
N GLY A 121 4.91 -10.80 10.18
CA GLY A 121 6.32 -11.05 10.47
C GLY A 121 6.79 -10.25 11.68
N ILE A 122 7.86 -10.70 12.32
CA ILE A 122 8.39 -10.11 13.57
C ILE A 122 9.92 -10.10 13.52
N ALA A 123 10.50 -8.92 13.71
CA ALA A 123 11.89 -8.76 14.10
C ALA A 123 11.99 -8.61 15.62
N ARG A 124 12.93 -9.33 16.23
CA ARG A 124 13.26 -9.23 17.65
C ARG A 124 14.64 -8.62 17.80
N PHE A 125 14.71 -7.49 18.49
CA PHE A 125 15.96 -6.83 18.85
C PHE A 125 16.24 -7.07 20.34
N LYS A 126 17.46 -7.51 20.63
CA LYS A 126 17.97 -7.60 22.00
C LYS A 126 18.55 -6.26 22.40
N VAL A 127 18.17 -5.79 23.59
CA VAL A 127 18.76 -4.62 24.25
C VAL A 127 20.02 -5.06 24.99
N THR A 128 21.13 -4.37 24.78
CA THR A 128 22.39 -4.65 25.48
C THR A 128 22.35 -4.08 26.89
N ASP A 129 22.86 -4.87 27.84
CA ASP A 129 22.88 -4.54 29.26
C ASP A 129 23.76 -3.35 29.57
N PRO A 130 23.27 -2.31 30.30
CA PRO A 130 24.13 -1.25 30.78
C PRO A 130 25.17 -1.76 31.80
N PRO A 131 26.38 -1.16 31.85
CA PRO A 131 27.37 -1.49 32.86
C PRO A 131 26.81 -1.26 34.27
N GLY A 132 26.83 -2.29 35.13
CA GLY A 132 26.28 -2.24 36.49
C GLY A 132 24.99 -3.05 36.70
N GLY A 133 24.46 -3.68 35.65
CA GLY A 133 23.24 -4.48 35.70
C GLY A 133 21.99 -3.62 35.50
N GLY A 134 21.12 -4.06 34.60
CA GLY A 134 19.88 -3.39 34.21
C GLY A 134 19.03 -4.30 33.33
N ASN A 135 17.85 -3.85 32.91
CA ASN A 135 16.86 -4.65 32.19
C ASN A 135 17.34 -5.06 30.78
N SER A 136 18.06 -6.18 30.65
CA SER A 136 18.17 -6.90 29.38
C SER A 136 16.77 -7.30 28.95
N GLY A 137 16.48 -7.08 27.67
CA GLY A 137 15.15 -7.36 27.16
C GLY A 137 15.15 -7.60 25.67
N ASN A 138 13.99 -8.08 25.20
CA ASN A 138 13.70 -8.24 23.80
C ASN A 138 12.61 -7.22 23.43
N LEU A 139 12.90 -6.40 22.43
CA LEU A 139 11.95 -5.54 21.77
C LEU A 139 11.44 -6.25 20.52
N LEU A 140 10.12 -6.32 20.36
CA LEU A 140 9.49 -6.89 19.18
C LEU A 140 8.98 -5.77 18.30
N PHE A 141 9.39 -5.81 17.03
CA PHE A 141 8.88 -4.95 15.98
C PHE A 141 8.28 -5.84 14.89
N GLY A 142 7.00 -5.69 14.63
CA GLY A 142 6.33 -6.60 13.71
C GLY A 142 4.83 -6.50 13.79
N ASP A 143 4.17 -7.46 13.15
CA ASP A 143 2.74 -7.47 12.92
C ASP A 143 2.30 -6.07 12.43
N PHE A 144 3.04 -5.52 11.46
CA PHE A 144 2.93 -4.13 11.07
C PHE A 144 1.63 -3.85 10.32
N THR A 145 1.26 -2.59 10.31
CA THR A 145 0.41 -2.04 9.25
C THR A 145 1.11 -0.87 8.58
N LEU A 146 1.21 -0.89 7.26
CA LEU A 146 1.61 0.28 6.45
C LEU A 146 0.39 1.18 6.24
N GLN A 147 0.56 2.46 6.53
CA GLN A 147 -0.52 3.45 6.55
C GLN A 147 0.00 4.82 6.08
N PHE A 148 -0.92 5.69 5.66
CA PHE A 148 -0.66 7.12 5.46
C PHE A 148 -1.46 7.96 6.46
N SER A 149 -0.86 9.03 6.97
CA SER A 149 -1.56 10.01 7.79
C SER A 149 -0.93 11.39 7.61
N THR A 150 -1.76 12.36 7.25
CA THR A 150 -1.34 13.77 7.10
C THR A 150 -0.87 14.38 8.42
N THR A 151 -1.29 13.84 9.57
CA THR A 151 -0.83 14.27 10.91
C THR A 151 0.62 13.89 11.21
N ARG A 152 1.27 13.12 10.33
CA ARG A 152 2.70 12.80 10.42
C ARG A 152 3.56 13.69 9.53
N ILE A 153 2.93 14.57 8.74
CA ILE A 153 3.60 15.58 7.94
C ILE A 153 3.79 16.83 8.82
N GLY A 154 5.02 17.35 8.87
CA GLY A 154 5.36 18.54 9.65
C GLY A 154 5.56 18.31 11.16
N SER A 155 5.85 19.39 11.87
CA SER A 155 6.31 19.33 13.27
C SER A 155 5.25 18.71 14.22
N PRO A 156 5.65 17.86 15.19
CA PRO A 156 7.02 17.47 15.54
C PRO A 156 7.54 16.22 14.80
N ARG A 157 6.70 15.58 13.99
CA ARG A 157 7.02 14.28 13.37
C ARG A 157 7.87 14.40 12.12
N ASN A 158 7.67 15.44 11.32
CA ASN A 158 8.42 15.78 10.10
C ASN A 158 8.59 14.60 9.10
N GLY A 159 7.67 13.63 9.11
CA GLY A 159 7.69 12.48 8.21
C GLY A 159 7.04 12.79 6.85
N SER A 160 7.06 11.80 5.95
CA SER A 160 6.37 11.87 4.65
C SER A 160 4.85 11.70 4.75
N GLY A 161 4.33 11.30 5.91
CA GLY A 161 2.96 10.83 6.09
C GLY A 161 2.83 9.31 6.02
N TRP A 162 3.69 8.62 5.26
CA TRP A 162 3.76 7.15 5.25
C TRP A 162 4.55 6.63 6.43
N TYR A 163 4.03 5.59 7.08
CA TYR A 163 4.63 5.03 8.29
C TYR A 163 4.23 3.57 8.51
N LEU A 164 5.06 2.85 9.25
CA LEU A 164 4.74 1.53 9.78
C LEU A 164 4.28 1.67 11.23
N LYS A 165 3.05 1.23 11.49
CA LYS A 165 2.56 1.02 12.86
C LYS A 165 2.88 -0.39 13.30
N GLY A 166 3.63 -0.54 14.40
CA GLY A 166 3.78 -1.80 15.10
C GLY A 166 2.52 -2.09 15.91
N ASN A 167 1.90 -3.25 15.71
CA ASN A 167 0.67 -3.59 16.43
C ASN A 167 0.92 -4.48 17.65
N ILE A 168 2.16 -4.97 17.82
CA ILE A 168 2.60 -5.64 19.04
C ILE A 168 2.64 -4.60 20.18
N PRO A 169 1.98 -4.83 21.32
CA PRO A 169 1.96 -3.86 22.41
C PRO A 169 3.35 -3.49 22.94
N PRO A 170 3.62 -2.20 23.21
CA PRO A 170 2.72 -1.06 23.05
C PRO A 170 2.54 -0.68 21.57
N ALA A 171 1.30 -0.70 21.09
CA ALA A 171 1.00 -0.47 19.68
C ALA A 171 1.12 1.02 19.34
N ALA A 172 2.06 1.36 18.46
CA ALA A 172 2.37 2.73 18.07
C ALA A 172 2.96 2.78 16.66
N ALA A 173 3.13 3.97 16.12
CA ALA A 173 4.04 4.13 14.99
C ALA A 173 5.41 3.61 15.44
N ALA A 174 5.96 2.67 14.68
CA ALA A 174 7.30 2.14 14.91
C ALA A 174 8.30 2.94 14.08
N TYR A 175 7.96 3.12 12.79
CA TYR A 175 8.82 3.79 11.83
C TYR A 175 8.05 4.80 11.00
N ASP A 176 8.66 5.95 10.75
CA ASP A 176 8.28 6.86 9.68
C ASP A 176 9.05 6.49 8.42
N LEU A 177 8.44 6.70 7.25
CA LEU A 177 9.18 6.61 6.00
C LEU A 177 9.58 8.00 5.54
N LEU A 178 10.84 8.17 5.16
CA LEU A 178 11.36 9.38 4.50
C LEU A 178 11.75 9.08 3.06
N ASN A 179 11.99 10.14 2.28
CA ASN A 179 12.41 10.04 0.87
C ASN A 179 11.53 9.08 0.05
N VAL A 180 10.22 9.14 0.30
CA VAL A 180 9.27 8.16 -0.23
C VAL A 180 9.12 8.29 -1.74
N SER A 181 9.27 7.16 -2.42
CA SER A 181 8.97 6.98 -3.84
C SER A 181 7.75 6.09 -4.00
N LEU A 182 6.82 6.54 -4.85
CA LEU A 182 5.58 5.85 -5.17
C LEU A 182 5.57 5.58 -6.67
N THR A 183 5.44 4.30 -7.04
CA THR A 183 5.28 3.88 -8.43
C THR A 183 4.03 3.04 -8.54
N GLU A 184 3.11 3.44 -9.41
CA GLU A 184 1.89 2.69 -9.71
C GLU A 184 1.86 2.33 -11.21
N THR A 185 1.46 1.10 -11.48
CA THR A 185 1.11 0.59 -12.82
C THR A 185 -0.37 0.18 -12.79
N PRO A 186 -0.99 -0.14 -13.93
CA PRO A 186 -2.40 -0.54 -13.96
C PRO A 186 -2.77 -1.75 -13.09
N THR A 187 -1.79 -2.56 -12.67
CA THR A 187 -2.01 -3.80 -11.90
C THR A 187 -1.11 -3.96 -10.68
N SER A 188 -0.23 -2.99 -10.42
CA SER A 188 0.72 -3.09 -9.31
C SER A 188 1.10 -1.73 -8.76
N LEU A 189 1.50 -1.70 -7.49
CA LEU A 189 2.08 -0.53 -6.87
C LEU A 189 3.34 -0.89 -6.11
N THR A 190 4.21 0.10 -5.94
CA THR A 190 5.39 0.04 -5.08
C THR A 190 5.47 1.32 -4.25
N ILE A 191 5.72 1.14 -2.94
CA ILE A 191 5.99 2.20 -1.98
C ILE A 191 7.35 1.90 -1.39
N SER A 192 8.31 2.79 -1.54
CA SER A 192 9.65 2.64 -0.94
C SER A 192 10.12 3.92 -0.30
N GLY A 193 11.06 3.82 0.62
CA GLY A 193 11.70 4.96 1.26
C GLY A 193 12.62 4.52 2.39
N ASP A 194 13.26 5.49 3.02
CA ASP A 194 14.15 5.26 4.15
C ASP A 194 13.29 4.95 5.38
N LEU A 195 13.66 3.89 6.10
CA LEU A 195 12.99 3.45 7.31
C LEU A 195 13.60 4.19 8.51
N CYS A 196 12.86 5.17 9.03
CA CYS A 196 13.34 6.01 10.11
C CYS A 196 12.61 5.74 11.42
N VAL A 197 13.31 5.87 12.55
CA VAL A 197 12.72 5.71 13.88
C VAL A 197 11.63 6.77 14.08
N SER A 198 10.43 6.32 14.42
CA SER A 198 9.33 7.26 14.67
C SER A 198 9.57 8.12 15.92
N TYR A 199 8.91 9.27 15.97
CA TYR A 199 8.86 10.11 17.17
C TYR A 199 8.40 9.32 18.40
N GLU A 200 7.38 8.46 18.25
CA GLU A 200 6.84 7.65 19.35
C GLU A 200 7.90 6.70 19.93
N VAL A 201 8.64 5.98 19.08
CA VAL A 201 9.71 5.07 19.53
C VAL A 201 10.85 5.85 20.17
N ALA A 202 11.31 6.92 19.54
CA ALA A 202 12.42 7.74 20.05
C ALA A 202 12.12 8.32 21.45
N ASN A 203 10.89 8.81 21.67
CA ASN A 203 10.51 9.41 22.95
C ASN A 203 10.10 8.38 24.01
N LEU A 204 9.27 7.40 23.64
CA LEU A 204 8.67 6.48 24.59
C LEU A 204 9.61 5.33 24.97
N LEU A 205 10.30 4.75 23.99
CA LEU A 205 11.14 3.57 24.24
C LEU A 205 12.57 3.94 24.61
N TYR A 206 13.10 5.04 24.08
CA TYR A 206 14.51 5.39 24.27
C TYR A 206 14.73 6.63 25.12
N GLY A 207 13.70 7.47 25.33
CA GLY A 207 13.89 8.76 26.00
C GLY A 207 14.87 9.69 25.27
N THR A 208 15.09 9.45 23.97
CA THR A 208 16.01 10.20 23.11
C THR A 208 15.23 10.89 21.97
N PRO A 209 14.52 11.99 22.24
CA PRO A 209 13.80 12.74 21.20
C PRO A 209 14.65 13.08 19.97
N ALA A 210 15.97 13.23 20.15
CA ALA A 210 16.94 13.51 19.10
C ALA A 210 17.16 12.34 18.11
N ASP A 211 16.78 11.11 18.47
CA ASP A 211 16.81 9.96 17.56
C ASP A 211 15.54 9.86 16.70
N ALA A 212 14.56 10.75 16.88
CA ALA A 212 13.39 10.80 16.00
C ALA A 212 13.84 11.09 14.56
N LEU A 213 13.28 10.35 13.61
CA LEU A 213 13.65 10.33 12.19
C LEU A 213 15.09 9.90 11.90
N ARG A 214 15.78 9.28 12.85
CA ARG A 214 17.06 8.63 12.55
C ARG A 214 16.82 7.48 11.59
N ASP A 215 17.50 7.51 10.46
CA ASP A 215 17.50 6.43 9.50
C ASP A 215 18.11 5.16 10.10
N VAL A 216 17.38 4.04 9.98
CA VAL A 216 17.74 2.73 10.52
C VAL A 216 17.54 1.61 9.49
N GLY A 217 17.41 1.95 8.21
CA GLY A 217 17.34 0.98 7.12
C GLY A 217 16.49 1.45 5.94
N ASP A 218 16.18 0.53 5.05
CA ASP A 218 15.34 0.78 3.88
C ASP A 218 14.04 -0.03 3.94
N PHE A 219 12.98 0.55 3.35
CA PHE A 219 11.67 -0.08 3.20
C PHE A 219 11.26 -0.14 1.74
N LYS A 220 10.73 -1.29 1.32
CA LYS A 220 10.06 -1.43 0.02
C LYS A 220 8.86 -2.37 0.12
N PHE A 221 7.67 -1.85 -0.14
CA PHE A 221 6.45 -2.63 -0.35
C PHE A 221 6.14 -2.73 -1.83
N THR A 222 5.82 -3.93 -2.31
CA THR A 222 5.26 -4.15 -3.65
C THR A 222 4.00 -4.99 -3.55
N ALA A 223 2.97 -4.59 -4.28
CA ALA A 223 1.70 -5.32 -4.33
C ALA A 223 1.09 -5.32 -5.73
N THR A 224 0.22 -6.29 -5.95
CA THR A 224 -0.66 -6.38 -7.12
C THR A 224 -2.09 -6.09 -6.71
N PHE A 225 -2.85 -5.52 -7.64
CA PHE A 225 -4.29 -5.32 -7.52
C PHE A 225 -4.94 -5.57 -8.88
N ALA A 226 -6.23 -5.90 -8.87
CA ALA A 226 -6.96 -6.07 -10.11
C ALA A 226 -7.16 -4.70 -10.76
N SER A 227 -6.74 -4.58 -12.02
CA SER A 227 -7.07 -3.41 -12.84
C SER A 227 -8.59 -3.33 -13.02
N SER A 228 -9.17 -2.15 -12.81
CA SER A 228 -10.61 -1.93 -13.03
C SER A 228 -10.89 -2.06 -14.52
N THR A 229 -11.58 -3.10 -14.98
CA THR A 229 -11.88 -3.25 -16.42
C THR A 229 -12.93 -2.20 -16.81
N PRO A 230 -12.63 -1.24 -17.69
CA PRO A 230 -13.60 -0.22 -18.03
C PRO A 230 -14.78 -0.85 -18.77
N ILE A 231 -15.98 -0.37 -18.45
CA ILE A 231 -17.22 -0.85 -19.06
C ILE A 231 -17.96 0.32 -19.69
N ILE A 232 -18.71 0.05 -20.76
CA ILE A 232 -19.68 1.00 -21.29
C ILE A 232 -20.90 0.95 -20.37
N ARG A 233 -21.18 2.06 -19.67
CA ARG A 233 -22.31 2.16 -18.73
C ARG A 233 -23.59 2.60 -19.41
N CYS A 234 -23.47 3.52 -20.38
CA CYS A 234 -24.62 4.11 -21.05
C CYS A 234 -24.31 4.34 -22.53
N VAL A 235 -25.33 4.14 -23.35
CA VAL A 235 -25.33 4.52 -24.76
C VAL A 235 -26.62 5.27 -25.02
N SER A 236 -26.51 6.52 -25.45
CA SER A 236 -27.66 7.37 -25.74
C SER A 236 -27.48 8.13 -27.04
N LYS A 237 -28.56 8.67 -27.62
CA LYS A 237 -28.50 9.50 -28.82
C LYS A 237 -28.64 10.96 -28.44
N SER A 238 -27.79 11.83 -28.98
CA SER A 238 -27.90 13.29 -28.87
C SER A 238 -27.69 13.92 -30.24
N GLY A 239 -28.73 14.53 -30.82
CA GLY A 239 -28.67 15.05 -32.19
C GLY A 239 -28.35 13.95 -33.22
N ASN A 240 -27.22 14.11 -33.92
CA ASN A 240 -26.70 13.15 -34.90
C ASN A 240 -25.61 12.24 -34.32
N ASP A 241 -25.34 12.33 -33.02
CA ASP A 241 -24.28 11.58 -32.36
C ASP A 241 -24.84 10.51 -31.41
N LEU A 242 -24.07 9.44 -31.28
CA LEU A 242 -24.19 8.44 -30.23
C LEU A 242 -23.25 8.88 -29.09
N ILE A 243 -23.82 9.12 -27.92
CA ILE A 243 -23.05 9.36 -26.70
C ILE A 243 -22.76 8.01 -26.04
N VAL A 244 -21.48 7.63 -26.00
CA VAL A 244 -21.01 6.41 -25.34
C VAL A 244 -20.29 6.82 -24.05
N GLU A 245 -20.88 6.44 -22.92
CA GLU A 245 -20.34 6.74 -21.61
C GLU A 245 -19.65 5.51 -21.01
N GLY A 246 -18.39 5.69 -20.62
CA GLY A 246 -17.58 4.69 -19.93
C GLY A 246 -17.54 4.91 -18.43
N THR A 247 -17.34 3.84 -17.68
CA THR A 247 -17.00 3.89 -16.26
C THR A 247 -16.03 2.77 -15.91
N ASN A 248 -15.61 2.71 -14.64
CA ASN A 248 -14.67 1.71 -14.13
C ASN A 248 -13.28 1.78 -14.80
N GLY A 249 -12.92 2.92 -15.39
CA GLY A 249 -11.56 3.19 -15.84
C GLY A 249 -10.67 3.70 -14.71
N VAL A 250 -9.35 3.56 -14.87
CA VAL A 250 -8.39 4.17 -13.95
C VAL A 250 -8.38 5.69 -14.14
N ALA A 251 -8.64 6.46 -13.09
CA ALA A 251 -8.71 7.92 -13.15
C ALA A 251 -7.43 8.53 -13.76
N GLY A 252 -7.57 9.49 -14.68
CA GLY A 252 -6.46 10.12 -15.39
C GLY A 252 -5.72 9.21 -16.39
N SER A 253 -6.00 7.91 -16.43
CA SER A 253 -5.39 7.00 -17.40
C SER A 253 -6.02 7.16 -18.78
N SER A 254 -5.22 6.86 -19.81
CA SER A 254 -5.72 6.88 -21.18
C SER A 254 -6.71 5.75 -21.46
N TYR A 255 -7.60 5.99 -22.41
CA TYR A 255 -8.50 4.98 -22.95
C TYR A 255 -8.62 5.09 -24.47
N SER A 256 -9.07 4.00 -25.06
CA SER A 256 -9.48 3.89 -26.46
C SER A 256 -10.90 3.32 -26.52
N LEU A 257 -11.79 4.03 -27.21
CA LEU A 257 -13.09 3.50 -27.60
C LEU A 257 -12.94 2.86 -28.99
N LEU A 258 -12.95 1.53 -29.03
CA LEU A 258 -12.84 0.74 -30.25
C LEU A 258 -14.23 0.48 -30.83
N SER A 259 -14.31 0.32 -32.15
CA SER A 259 -15.56 -0.05 -32.84
C SER A 259 -15.34 -1.00 -34.02
N THR A 260 -16.35 -1.81 -34.32
CA THR A 260 -16.38 -2.73 -35.48
C THR A 260 -17.81 -2.88 -36.02
N THR A 261 -17.95 -3.25 -37.29
CA THR A 261 -19.22 -3.72 -37.88
C THR A 261 -19.38 -5.24 -37.78
N SER A 262 -18.33 -5.97 -37.42
CA SER A 262 -18.33 -7.43 -37.32
C SER A 262 -17.69 -7.93 -36.04
N MET A 263 -18.46 -8.69 -35.25
CA MET A 263 -17.99 -9.38 -34.04
C MET A 263 -17.09 -10.58 -34.34
N THR A 264 -16.96 -11.00 -35.61
CA THR A 264 -16.05 -12.09 -36.00
C THR A 264 -14.59 -11.63 -36.11
N LEU A 265 -14.35 -10.32 -36.18
CA LEU A 265 -13.00 -9.77 -36.21
C LEU A 265 -12.37 -9.82 -34.81
N PRO A 266 -11.10 -10.23 -34.68
CA PRO A 266 -10.40 -10.15 -33.40
C PRO A 266 -10.32 -8.69 -32.96
N MET A 267 -10.29 -8.46 -31.64
CA MET A 267 -10.30 -7.11 -31.07
C MET A 267 -9.10 -6.25 -31.53
N THR A 268 -8.00 -6.88 -31.92
CA THR A 268 -6.82 -6.23 -32.53
C THR A 268 -7.08 -5.63 -33.91
N ALA A 269 -8.17 -6.04 -34.59
CA ALA A 269 -8.61 -5.52 -35.88
C ALA A 269 -9.76 -4.51 -35.77
N TRP A 270 -10.24 -4.19 -34.57
CA TRP A 270 -11.26 -3.16 -34.36
C TRP A 270 -10.65 -1.78 -34.56
N ALA A 271 -11.40 -0.85 -35.17
CA ALA A 271 -10.94 0.49 -35.42
C ALA A 271 -11.08 1.36 -34.16
N THR A 272 -10.04 2.13 -33.82
CA THR A 272 -10.14 3.15 -32.78
C THR A 272 -11.05 4.28 -33.25
N ASN A 273 -12.16 4.47 -32.54
CA ASN A 273 -13.14 5.51 -32.83
C ASN A 273 -12.76 6.82 -32.13
N ALA A 274 -12.44 6.72 -30.84
CA ALA A 274 -12.01 7.85 -30.02
C ALA A 274 -10.93 7.43 -29.03
N THR A 275 -10.13 8.38 -28.58
CA THR A 275 -9.20 8.24 -27.46
C THR A 275 -9.40 9.39 -26.50
N GLY A 276 -9.04 9.19 -25.23
CA GLY A 276 -9.12 10.22 -24.22
C GLY A 276 -8.43 9.80 -22.94
N LEU A 277 -8.61 10.61 -21.90
CA LEU A 277 -8.28 10.24 -20.52
C LEU A 277 -9.59 10.04 -19.76
N PHE A 278 -9.63 9.05 -18.88
CA PHE A 278 -10.70 8.99 -17.88
C PHE A 278 -10.61 10.23 -16.98
N ASP A 279 -11.76 10.76 -16.58
CA ASP A 279 -11.81 11.86 -15.63
C ASP A 279 -11.34 11.43 -14.23
N SER A 280 -11.39 12.34 -13.26
CA SER A 280 -11.01 12.04 -11.88
C SER A 280 -11.86 10.96 -11.21
N ASN A 281 -13.00 10.58 -11.82
CA ASN A 281 -13.89 9.52 -11.34
C ASN A 281 -13.74 8.22 -12.11
N GLY A 282 -12.79 8.12 -13.06
CA GLY A 282 -12.67 6.93 -13.90
C GLY A 282 -13.77 6.83 -14.96
N ALA A 283 -14.43 7.94 -15.30
CA ALA A 283 -15.50 8.00 -16.30
C ALA A 283 -15.01 8.61 -17.62
N SER A 284 -15.71 8.25 -18.70
CA SER A 284 -15.47 8.81 -20.04
C SER A 284 -16.78 9.11 -20.74
N SER A 285 -16.78 10.09 -21.65
CA SER A 285 -17.93 10.40 -22.49
C SER A 285 -17.44 10.73 -23.90
N ASN A 286 -17.96 10.03 -24.90
CA ASN A 286 -17.55 10.15 -26.29
C ASN A 286 -18.77 10.39 -27.16
N ALA A 287 -18.74 11.44 -27.99
CA ALA A 287 -19.75 11.70 -29.01
C ALA A 287 -19.29 11.12 -30.34
N ILE A 288 -20.02 10.11 -30.83
CA ILE A 288 -19.68 9.38 -32.06
C ILE A 288 -20.73 9.68 -33.13
N PRO A 289 -20.35 10.27 -34.29
CA PRO A 289 -21.30 10.53 -35.37
C PRO A 289 -21.99 9.24 -35.83
N ILE A 290 -23.32 9.30 -35.93
CA ILE A 290 -24.13 8.18 -36.43
C ILE A 290 -24.04 8.16 -37.96
N ASN A 291 -23.50 7.09 -38.51
CA ASN A 291 -23.51 6.84 -39.94
C ASN A 291 -24.83 6.18 -40.36
N SER A 292 -25.69 6.90 -41.09
CA SER A 292 -26.99 6.37 -41.53
C SER A 292 -26.88 5.25 -42.58
N ASN A 293 -25.70 5.05 -43.19
CA ASN A 293 -25.47 3.98 -44.16
C ASN A 293 -25.05 2.66 -43.48
N GLU A 294 -24.95 2.65 -42.16
CA GLU A 294 -24.55 1.48 -41.38
C GLU A 294 -25.70 1.03 -40.48
N SER A 295 -26.10 -0.24 -40.62
CA SER A 295 -27.22 -0.80 -39.84
C SER A 295 -26.84 -1.20 -38.42
N LEU A 296 -25.55 -1.48 -38.16
CA LEU A 296 -25.07 -1.97 -36.87
C LEU A 296 -23.59 -1.67 -36.67
N ARG A 297 -23.25 -1.22 -35.45
CA ARG A 297 -21.88 -1.03 -34.97
C ARG A 297 -21.75 -1.56 -33.55
N PHE A 298 -20.62 -2.19 -33.24
CA PHE A 298 -20.25 -2.65 -31.90
C PHE A 298 -19.16 -1.77 -31.33
N PHE A 299 -19.12 -1.63 -30.01
CA PHE A 299 -18.17 -0.78 -29.29
C PHE A 299 -17.52 -1.54 -28.14
N CYS A 300 -16.24 -1.25 -27.89
CA CYS A 300 -15.49 -1.77 -26.76
C CYS A 300 -14.67 -0.62 -26.16
N LEU A 301 -14.84 -0.39 -24.87
CA LEU A 301 -14.01 0.55 -24.15
C LEU A 301 -12.80 -0.19 -23.58
N LYS A 302 -11.60 0.29 -23.91
CA LYS A 302 -10.34 -0.32 -23.52
C LYS A 302 -9.46 0.70 -22.84
N GLN A 303 -8.78 0.29 -21.78
CA GLN A 303 -7.62 0.98 -21.24
C GLN A 303 -6.33 0.19 -21.56
N PRO A 304 -5.15 0.83 -21.57
CA PRO A 304 -3.87 0.18 -21.84
C PRO A 304 -3.63 -1.09 -21.04
#